data_AF-A0A1G8A7A0-F1
#
_entry.id   AF-A0A1G8A7A0-F1
#
_cell.length_a   1.000
_cell.length_b   1.000
_cell.length_c   1.000
_cell.angle_alpha   90.00
_cell.angle_beta   90.00
_cell.angle_gamma   90.00
#
_symmetry.space_group_name_H-M   'P 1'
#
loop_
_entity.id
_entity.type
_entity.pdbx_description
1 polymer ?
#
loop_
_entity_poly.entity_id
_entity_poly.type
_entity_poly.pdbx_seq_one_letter_code
_entity_poly.pdbx_strand_id
1 'polypeptide(L)' 'MKQIVAIKTGPKRQKEDGSDDKRQRVDRPNAPKHPTLKPHIHKPGEKR' A
#
# COMPACT_ATOMS: atom_id res chain seq x y z
N MET A 1 -33.55 1.01 16.83
CA MET A 1 -32.17 0.54 16.54
C MET A 1 -31.42 1.70 15.90
N LYS A 2 -30.30 2.17 16.47
CA LYS A 2 -29.56 3.34 15.98
C LYS A 2 -28.82 2.94 14.70
N GLN A 3 -29.10 3.59 13.57
CA GLN A 3 -28.40 3.32 12.31
C GLN A 3 -26.92 3.71 12.46
N ILE A 4 -26.02 2.79 12.14
CA ILE A 4 -24.57 3.06 12.10
C ILE A 4 -24.33 3.90 10.85
N VAL A 5 -24.15 5.21 11.01
CA VAL A 5 -23.78 6.09 9.89
C VAL A 5 -22.30 5.87 9.60
N ALA A 6 -21.96 5.40 8.41
CA ALA A 6 -20.57 5.26 7.99
C ALA A 6 -19.89 6.63 8.02
N ILE A 7 -18.84 6.78 8.83
CA ILE A 7 -18.02 8.00 8.85
C ILE A 7 -17.35 8.11 7.47
N LYS A 8 -17.67 9.16 6.71
CA LYS A 8 -17.06 9.40 5.40
C LYS A 8 -15.54 9.57 5.59
N THR A 9 -14.76 8.79 4.84
CA THR A 9 -13.30 8.95 4.81
C THR A 9 -12.96 10.35 4.28
N GLY A 10 -11.94 10.98 4.85
CA GLY A 10 -11.47 12.29 4.37
C GLY A 10 -10.95 12.26 2.93
N PRO A 11 -10.67 13.42 2.33
CA PRO A 11 -10.13 13.53 0.98
C PRO A 11 -8.84 12.72 0.84
N LYS A 12 -8.67 12.02 -0.29
CA LYS A 12 -7.41 11.36 -0.62
C LYS A 12 -6.29 12.39 -0.70
N ARG A 13 -5.08 12.03 -0.27
CA ARG A 13 -3.92 12.91 -0.37
C ARG A 13 -3.65 13.26 -1.84
N GLN A 14 -3.35 14.52 -2.10
CA GLN A 14 -2.98 15.04 -3.42
C GLN A 14 -1.53 15.53 -3.38
N LYS A 15 -0.88 15.52 -4.54
CA LYS A 15 0.43 16.14 -4.76
C LYS A 15 0.28 17.66 -4.89
N GLU A 16 1.41 18.37 -4.93
CA GLU A 16 1.45 19.83 -5.14
C GLU A 16 0.82 20.28 -6.46
N ASP A 17 0.77 19.40 -7.47
CA ASP A 17 0.13 19.62 -8.77
C ASP A 17 -1.40 19.34 -8.76
N GLY A 18 -1.98 19.01 -7.60
CA GLY A 18 -3.41 18.68 -7.45
C GLY A 18 -3.80 17.30 -7.98
N SER A 19 -2.85 16.53 -8.54
CA SER A 19 -3.11 15.15 -8.92
C SER A 19 -3.15 14.24 -7.69
N ASP A 20 -3.93 13.17 -7.77
CA ASP A 20 -3.98 12.16 -6.70
C ASP A 20 -2.55 11.70 -6.34
N ASP A 21 -2.21 11.76 -5.06
CA ASP A 21 -0.91 11.30 -4.60
C ASP A 21 -0.86 9.77 -4.60
N LYS A 22 -0.40 9.21 -5.73
CA LYS A 22 -0.21 7.77 -5.95
C LYS A 22 0.91 7.14 -5.12
N ARG A 23 1.59 7.88 -4.23
CA ARG A 23 2.25 7.26 -3.06
C ARG A 23 1.13 6.51 -2.30
N GLN A 24 0.86 5.22 -2.47
CA GLN A 24 1.78 4.13 -2.18
C GLN A 24 1.36 2.81 -2.88
N ARG A 25 1.41 2.73 -4.21
CA ARG A 25 1.48 1.40 -4.85
C ARG A 25 2.51 1.35 -5.96
N VAL A 26 3.26 0.25 -5.98
CA VAL A 26 4.11 -0.12 -7.10
C VAL A 26 3.22 -0.75 -8.16
N ASP A 27 2.81 0.04 -9.15
CA ASP A 27 2.02 -0.46 -10.28
C ASP A 27 2.86 -1.36 -11.18
N ARG A 28 2.22 -2.32 -11.89
CA ARG A 28 2.92 -3.29 -12.77
C ARG A 28 3.90 -2.66 -13.77
N PRO A 29 3.61 -1.49 -14.39
CA PRO A 29 4.57 -0.81 -15.26
C PRO A 29 5.74 -0.16 -14.52
N ASN A 30 5.54 0.24 -13.26
CA ASN A 30 6.58 0.87 -12.43
C ASN A 30 7.37 -0.16 -11.61
N ALA A 31 6.88 -1.39 -11.49
CA ALA A 31 7.49 -2.49 -10.76
C ALA A 31 8.96 -2.78 -11.13
N PRO A 32 9.39 -2.74 -12.40
CA PRO A 32 10.79 -2.97 -12.75
C PRO A 32 11.77 -1.96 -12.15
N LYS A 33 11.30 -0.77 -11.75
CA LYS A 33 12.14 0.26 -11.11
C LYS A 33 12.39 -0.01 -9.63
N HIS A 34 11.65 -0.95 -9.01
CA HIS A 34 11.74 -1.27 -7.59
C HIS A 34 12.22 -2.72 -7.43
N PRO A 35 13.41 -2.97 -6.83
CA PRO A 35 13.91 -4.33 -6.68
C PRO A 35 13.01 -5.15 -5.74
N THR A 36 12.79 -6.42 -6.09
CA THR A 36 12.12 -7.36 -5.17
C THR A 36 13.03 -7.66 -3.98
N LEU A 37 12.48 -7.64 -2.78
CA LEU A 37 13.20 -8.11 -1.60
C LEU A 37 13.57 -9.59 -1.78
N LYS A 38 14.75 -9.98 -1.31
CA LYS A 38 15.16 -11.39 -1.30
C LYS A 38 14.15 -12.21 -0.49
N PRO A 39 13.82 -13.44 -0.92
CA PRO A 39 12.96 -14.31 -0.11
C PRO A 39 13.62 -14.56 1.26
N HIS A 40 12.81 -14.53 2.31
CA HIS A 40 13.27 -14.94 3.63
C HIS A 40 13.48 -16.46 3.63
N ILE A 41 14.70 -16.90 3.95
CA ILE A 41 15.04 -18.31 4.10
C ILE A 41 15.09 -18.62 5.61
N HIS A 42 14.13 -19.39 6.11
CA HIS A 42 14.11 -19.83 7.50
C HIS A 42 15.25 -20.82 7.78
N LYS A 43 15.86 -20.74 8.96
CA LYS A 43 16.84 -21.74 9.39
C LYS A 43 16.14 -23.07 9.71
N PRO A 44 16.84 -24.22 9.61
CA PRO A 44 16.28 -25.50 10.03
C PRO A 44 15.79 -25.44 11.49
N GLY A 45 14.53 -25.82 11.73
CA GLY A 45 13.89 -25.79 13.06
C GLY A 45 13.17 -24.48 13.42
N GLU A 46 13.33 -23.41 12.63
CA GLU A 46 12.51 -22.21 12.79
C GLU A 46 11.12 -22.47 12.16
N LYS A 47 10.06 -22.16 12.92
CA LYS A 47 8.69 -22.24 12.41
C LYS A 47 8.42 -21.02 11.51
N ARG A 48 7.57 -21.23 10.49
CA ARG A 48 7.08 -20.20 9.57
C ARG A 48 6.23 -19.15 10.27
#